data_AF-A0A7X9JJB7-F1
#
_entry.id   AF-A0A7X9JJB7-F1
#
_cell.length_a   1.000
_cell.length_b   1.000
_cell.length_c   1.000
_cell.angle_alpha   90.00
_cell.angle_beta   90.00
_cell.angle_gamma   90.00
#
_symmetry.space_group_name_H-M   'P 1'
#
loop_
_entity.id
_entity.type
_entity.pdbx_description
1 polymer ?
#
loop_
_entity_poly.entity_id
_entity_poly.type
_entity_poly.pdbx_seq_one_letter_code
_entity_poly.pdbx_strand_id
1 'polypeptide(L)'
;MYKLQIYCELDFLHKFFSDKPDFKIDDSTKFEKWNNYLKLFLKDCSLILNNKQKYEKFVAEKNELFLILNKRCDGGEINIEFNENVSDTIQNEKIDQLFFLTDTNTCKKLEDDYGMFFISNETLEDKANILFIQSTIPIEKKESQYKDWNFLEKYAQPCNAMIIADNYILKNENDIRFNLIILLDKLLPKKLNKIDFVLTIITGDGKSVVDLKSRYELIRSELQKLERPYKINIKIIGKSEYNHDRNLITNYLHINSGFGFTLFRKKDFSKNAKNTVLANTTVSINSIVGNNEEKEVVESLKKQYEKINSESRNIGYEKIVYPEQKIVNRLIESTLKSR
;
A
#
# COMPACT_ATOMS: atom_id res chain seq x y z
N MET A 1 -15.91 12.71 -3.06
CA MET A 1 -14.60 12.42 -3.69
C MET A 1 -13.71 11.85 -2.60
N TYR A 2 -12.97 10.77 -2.87
CA TYR A 2 -12.10 10.17 -1.86
C TYR A 2 -10.98 11.16 -1.47
N LYS A 3 -10.92 11.53 -0.18
CA LYS A 3 -9.87 12.38 0.39
C LYS A 3 -8.93 11.54 1.24
N LEU A 4 -7.62 11.74 1.06
CA LEU A 4 -6.61 11.09 1.89
C LEU A 4 -6.77 11.56 3.33
N GLN A 5 -6.84 10.65 4.28
CA GLN A 5 -6.92 11.00 5.70
C GLN A 5 -5.54 10.98 6.34
N ILE A 6 -5.21 12.07 7.01
CA ILE A 6 -3.92 12.31 7.64
C ILE A 6 -4.15 12.62 9.11
N TYR A 7 -3.58 11.82 10.01
CA TYR A 7 -3.43 12.21 11.42
C TYR A 7 -2.09 12.92 11.57
N CYS A 8 -2.07 14.07 12.24
CA CYS A 8 -0.85 14.82 12.43
C CYS A 8 -0.82 15.47 13.82
N GLU A 9 0.22 15.16 14.59
CA GLU A 9 0.49 15.89 15.82
C GLU A 9 0.85 17.34 15.49
N LEU A 10 0.21 18.28 16.18
CA LEU A 10 0.37 19.70 15.93
C LEU A 10 1.82 20.15 16.12
N ASP A 11 2.55 19.52 17.05
CA ASP A 11 3.97 19.78 17.27
C ASP A 11 4.86 19.28 16.12
N PHE A 12 4.55 18.12 15.55
CA PHE A 12 5.20 17.65 14.32
C PHE A 12 4.99 18.67 13.21
N LEU A 13 3.74 19.12 13.03
CA LEU A 13 3.35 20.01 11.94
C LEU A 13 4.02 21.37 12.06
N HIS A 14 4.00 21.96 13.26
CA HIS A 14 4.67 23.22 13.56
C HIS A 14 6.17 23.13 13.26
N LYS A 15 6.84 22.04 13.67
CA LYS A 15 8.25 21.80 13.38
C LYS A 15 8.51 21.64 11.88
N PHE A 16 7.73 20.81 11.18
CA PHE A 16 7.86 20.58 9.73
C PHE A 16 7.87 21.88 8.92
N PHE A 17 6.98 22.81 9.26
CA PHE A 17 6.93 24.09 8.58
C PHE A 17 8.01 25.09 9.04
N SER A 18 8.43 25.02 10.30
CA SER A 18 9.55 25.83 10.82
C SER A 18 10.88 25.40 10.19
N ASP A 19 11.03 24.11 9.90
CA ASP A 19 12.19 23.50 9.26
C ASP A 19 12.14 23.62 7.71
N LYS A 20 11.46 24.65 7.18
CA LYS A 20 11.35 24.88 5.74
C LYS A 20 12.75 25.08 5.12
N PRO A 21 13.14 24.27 4.13
CA PRO A 21 14.44 24.44 3.45
C PRO A 21 14.51 25.76 2.66
N ASP A 22 15.69 26.37 2.64
CA ASP A 22 15.98 27.55 1.83
C ASP A 22 16.31 27.11 0.39
N PHE A 23 15.49 27.57 -0.55
CA PHE A 23 15.61 27.24 -1.98
C PHE A 23 16.99 27.56 -2.57
N LYS A 24 17.74 28.51 -2.01
CA LYS A 24 19.04 28.92 -2.53
C LYS A 24 20.23 28.12 -1.98
N ILE A 25 20.05 27.45 -0.85
CA ILE A 25 21.16 26.88 -0.07
C ILE A 25 21.04 25.35 0.04
N ASP A 26 19.82 24.82 0.13
CA ASP A 26 19.59 23.39 0.32
C ASP A 26 19.67 22.60 -1.00
N ASP A 27 20.01 21.30 -0.87
CA ASP A 27 19.92 20.31 -1.94
C ASP A 27 18.52 20.35 -2.58
N SER A 28 18.44 20.48 -3.90
CA SER A 28 17.19 20.49 -4.67
C SER A 28 16.30 19.30 -4.32
N THR A 29 16.92 18.16 -4.00
CA THR A 29 16.26 16.91 -3.59
C THR A 29 15.51 17.08 -2.26
N LYS A 30 16.13 17.74 -1.27
CA LYS A 30 15.51 17.97 0.04
C LYS A 30 14.33 18.92 -0.05
N PHE A 31 14.48 20.01 -0.82
CA PHE A 31 13.39 20.95 -1.07
C PHE A 31 12.22 20.28 -1.79
N GLU A 32 12.49 19.45 -2.79
CA GLU A 32 11.45 18.71 -3.52
C GLU A 32 10.63 17.79 -2.60
N LYS A 33 11.32 17.00 -1.76
CA LYS A 33 10.66 16.12 -0.78
C LYS A 33 9.79 16.91 0.20
N TRP A 34 10.32 18.00 0.76
CA TRP A 34 9.56 18.88 1.65
C TRP A 34 8.32 19.45 0.93
N ASN A 35 8.48 19.92 -0.31
CA ASN A 35 7.39 20.46 -1.11
C ASN A 35 6.31 19.41 -1.43
N ASN A 36 6.69 18.14 -1.59
CA ASN A 36 5.72 17.07 -1.79
C ASN A 36 4.86 16.83 -0.53
N TYR A 37 5.44 16.86 0.66
CA TYR A 37 4.66 16.85 1.91
C TYR A 37 3.82 18.11 2.08
N LEU A 38 4.35 19.28 1.72
CA LEU A 38 3.57 20.52 1.77
C LEU A 38 2.30 20.39 0.91
N LYS A 39 2.43 19.91 -0.33
CA LYS A 39 1.28 19.67 -1.22
C LYS A 39 0.30 18.67 -0.61
N LEU A 40 0.81 17.63 0.04
CA LEU A 40 0.00 16.61 0.72
C LEU A 40 -0.85 17.20 1.85
N PHE A 41 -0.27 18.08 2.67
CA PHE A 41 -1.00 18.77 3.74
C PHE A 41 -1.98 19.83 3.23
N LEU A 42 -1.74 20.38 2.04
CA LEU A 42 -2.51 21.50 1.51
C LEU A 42 -3.58 21.15 0.46
N LYS A 43 -3.69 19.88 0.03
CA LYS A 43 -4.56 19.52 -1.09
C LYS A 43 -5.32 18.20 -0.90
N ASP A 44 -6.65 18.28 -1.08
CA ASP A 44 -7.58 17.13 -1.18
C ASP A 44 -7.45 16.10 -0.04
N CYS A 45 -7.20 16.57 1.17
CA CYS A 45 -7.01 15.73 2.35
C CYS A 45 -8.01 16.06 3.48
N SER A 46 -8.17 15.09 4.39
CA SER A 46 -8.85 15.24 5.68
C SER A 46 -7.78 15.17 6.76
N LEU A 47 -7.49 16.30 7.39
CA LEU A 47 -6.44 16.46 8.37
C LEU A 47 -7.04 16.34 9.78
N ILE A 48 -6.60 15.36 10.55
CA ILE A 48 -6.94 15.17 11.95
C ILE A 48 -5.77 15.65 12.78
N LEU A 49 -5.99 16.71 13.56
CA LEU A 49 -4.98 17.29 14.43
C LEU A 49 -5.24 16.91 15.89
N ASN A 50 -4.18 16.77 16.68
CA ASN A 50 -4.33 16.82 18.12
C ASN A 50 -4.31 18.28 18.61
N ASN A 51 -4.76 18.49 19.84
CA ASN A 51 -4.68 19.75 20.57
C ASN A 51 -5.35 20.95 19.87
N LYS A 52 -6.69 20.94 19.85
CA LYS A 52 -7.50 22.01 19.25
C LYS A 52 -7.18 23.40 19.81
N GLN A 53 -7.00 23.52 21.13
CA GLN A 53 -6.73 24.81 21.78
C GLN A 53 -5.42 25.44 21.31
N LYS A 54 -4.37 24.63 21.14
CA LYS A 54 -3.07 25.10 20.65
C LYS A 54 -3.14 25.48 19.17
N TYR A 55 -3.93 24.78 18.36
CA TYR A 55 -4.18 25.17 16.97
C TYR A 55 -4.86 26.54 16.89
N GLU A 56 -5.94 26.75 17.65
CA GLU A 56 -6.66 28.02 17.71
C GLU A 56 -5.77 29.18 18.16
N LYS A 57 -4.87 28.92 19.12
CA LYS A 57 -3.85 29.88 19.55
C LYS A 57 -2.91 30.27 18.41
N PHE A 58 -2.37 29.32 17.65
CA PHE A 58 -1.49 29.64 16.51
C PHE A 58 -2.20 30.46 15.43
N VAL A 59 -3.48 30.19 15.16
CA VAL A 59 -4.29 30.98 14.23
C VAL A 59 -4.48 32.41 14.76
N ALA A 60 -4.82 32.57 16.04
CA ALA A 60 -5.01 33.88 16.68
C ALA A 60 -3.73 34.73 16.68
N GLU A 61 -2.58 34.08 16.87
CA GLU A 61 -1.25 34.70 16.81
C GLU A 61 -0.79 35.01 15.37
N LYS A 62 -1.65 34.76 14.36
CA LYS A 62 -1.38 35.00 12.94
C LYS A 62 -0.16 34.23 12.43
N ASN A 63 0.07 33.02 12.92
CA ASN A 63 1.08 32.16 12.33
C ASN A 63 0.70 31.88 10.86
N GLU A 64 1.56 32.30 9.92
CA GLU A 64 1.26 32.28 8.48
C GLU A 64 0.81 30.91 7.97
N LEU A 65 1.37 29.85 8.53
CA LEU A 65 1.17 28.47 8.09
C LEU A 65 -0.22 27.97 8.47
N PHE A 66 -0.61 28.22 9.71
CA PHE A 66 -1.94 27.87 10.21
C PHE A 66 -3.02 28.76 9.58
N LEU A 67 -2.69 30.00 9.23
CA LEU A 67 -3.57 30.84 8.42
C LEU A 67 -3.79 30.26 7.01
N ILE A 68 -2.76 29.71 6.37
CA ILE A 68 -2.92 29.04 5.05
C ILE A 68 -3.82 27.81 5.19
N LEU A 69 -3.60 26.98 6.21
CA LEU A 69 -4.44 25.81 6.48
C LEU A 69 -5.91 26.22 6.71
N ASN A 70 -6.15 27.26 7.50
CA ASN A 70 -7.50 27.76 7.77
C ASN A 70 -8.20 28.26 6.50
N LYS A 71 -7.51 29.05 5.67
CA LYS A 71 -8.05 29.54 4.39
C LYS A 71 -8.43 28.39 3.43
N ARG A 72 -7.61 27.34 3.38
CA ARG A 72 -7.86 26.14 2.55
C ARG A 72 -9.02 25.32 3.09
N CYS A 73 -9.21 25.30 4.42
CA CYS A 73 -10.37 24.71 5.07
C CYS A 73 -11.65 25.46 4.69
N ASP A 74 -11.64 26.80 4.75
CA ASP A 74 -12.78 27.65 4.36
C ASP A 74 -13.17 27.46 2.89
N GLY A 75 -12.18 27.18 2.02
CA GLY A 75 -12.39 26.84 0.61
C GLY A 75 -12.86 25.40 0.33
N GLY A 76 -12.96 24.54 1.36
CA GLY A 76 -13.39 23.15 1.23
C GLY A 76 -12.34 22.18 0.66
N GLU A 77 -11.12 22.67 0.40
CA GLU A 77 -10.01 21.85 -0.11
C GLU A 77 -9.54 20.85 0.96
N ILE A 78 -9.44 21.32 2.20
CA ILE A 78 -9.05 20.53 3.38
C ILE A 78 -10.24 20.44 4.32
N ASN A 79 -10.38 19.31 5.01
CA ASN A 79 -11.25 19.20 6.18
C ASN A 79 -10.37 19.04 7.42
N ILE A 80 -10.53 19.90 8.43
CA ILE A 80 -9.77 19.82 9.69
C ILE A 80 -10.68 19.28 10.79
N GLU A 81 -10.30 18.13 11.35
CA GLU A 81 -10.93 17.52 12.51
C GLU A 81 -9.93 17.46 13.66
N PHE A 82 -10.43 17.28 14.89
CA PHE A 82 -9.57 17.20 16.07
C PHE A 82 -9.78 15.88 16.81
N ASN A 83 -8.68 15.18 17.09
CA ASN A 83 -8.66 13.97 17.90
C ASN A 83 -7.34 13.91 18.69
N GLU A 84 -7.44 13.81 20.02
CA GLU A 84 -6.27 13.78 20.90
C GLU A 84 -5.57 12.40 20.92
N ASN A 85 -6.26 11.34 20.51
CA ASN A 85 -5.77 9.98 20.64
C ASN A 85 -5.56 9.34 19.27
N VAL A 86 -4.29 9.15 18.91
CA VAL A 86 -3.88 8.44 17.70
C VAL A 86 -4.50 7.04 17.62
N SER A 87 -4.67 6.35 18.76
CA SER A 87 -5.20 4.98 18.80
C SER A 87 -6.64 4.91 18.30
N ASP A 88 -7.46 5.92 18.63
CA ASP A 88 -8.84 5.99 18.19
C ASP A 88 -8.91 6.22 16.67
N THR A 89 -7.93 6.95 16.13
CA THR A 89 -7.82 7.17 14.68
C THR A 89 -7.40 5.91 13.93
N ILE A 90 -6.44 5.14 14.48
CA ILE A 90 -6.02 3.85 13.91
C ILE A 90 -7.20 2.86 13.87
N GLN A 91 -8.06 2.87 14.88
CA GLN A 91 -9.22 1.99 14.97
C GLN A 91 -10.33 2.33 13.96
N ASN A 92 -10.33 3.53 13.35
CA ASN A 92 -11.35 3.95 12.37
C ASN A 92 -11.26 3.23 11.00
N GLU A 93 -10.57 2.08 10.94
CA GLU A 93 -10.58 1.07 9.89
C GLU A 93 -10.16 1.52 8.48
N LYS A 94 -9.66 2.76 8.29
CA LYS A 94 -9.13 3.16 6.97
C LYS A 94 -7.67 2.75 6.82
N ILE A 95 -7.45 1.82 5.91
CA ILE A 95 -6.15 1.32 5.45
C ILE A 95 -5.25 2.37 4.78
N ASP A 96 -5.87 3.50 4.42
CA ASP A 96 -5.39 4.69 3.73
C ASP A 96 -4.35 5.60 4.33
N GLN A 97 -4.33 5.54 5.66
CA GLN A 97 -4.06 6.72 6.46
C GLN A 97 -2.56 6.93 6.61
N LEU A 98 -2.18 8.21 6.71
CA LEU A 98 -0.83 8.59 7.10
C LEU A 98 -0.87 9.18 8.50
N PHE A 99 0.13 8.85 9.30
CA PHE A 99 0.27 9.34 10.66
C PHE A 99 1.59 10.09 10.78
N PHE A 100 1.52 11.32 11.24
CA PHE A 100 2.69 12.16 11.48
C PHE A 100 2.79 12.43 12.98
N LEU A 101 3.80 11.86 13.63
CA LEU A 101 4.00 11.92 15.08
C LEU A 101 5.36 12.51 15.42
N THR A 102 5.50 13.06 16.61
CA THR A 102 6.76 13.64 17.08
C THR A 102 7.79 12.57 17.47
N ASP A 103 7.37 11.48 18.12
CA ASP A 103 8.29 10.44 18.62
C ASP A 103 8.56 9.32 17.59
N THR A 104 9.81 9.25 17.12
CA THR A 104 10.27 8.25 16.15
C THR A 104 10.13 6.81 16.64
N ASN A 105 10.33 6.56 17.95
CA ASN A 105 10.23 5.20 18.49
C ASN A 105 8.79 4.70 18.49
N THR A 106 7.84 5.57 18.86
CA THR A 106 6.41 5.31 18.76
C THR A 106 6.00 5.09 17.32
N CYS A 107 6.49 5.88 16.36
CA CYS A 107 6.24 5.63 14.94
C CYS A 107 6.63 4.20 14.56
N LYS A 108 7.89 3.81 14.79
CA LYS A 108 8.38 2.48 14.41
C LYS A 108 7.61 1.34 15.07
N LYS A 109 7.27 1.48 16.36
CA LYS A 109 6.45 0.49 17.07
C LYS A 109 5.07 0.36 16.42
N LEU A 110 4.43 1.47 16.07
CA LEU A 110 3.11 1.45 15.45
C LEU A 110 3.15 0.92 14.00
N GLU A 111 4.22 1.17 13.25
CA GLU A 111 4.45 0.53 11.94
C GLU A 111 4.55 -1.00 12.08
N ASP A 112 5.33 -1.49 13.05
CA ASP A 112 5.47 -2.93 13.34
C ASP A 112 4.17 -3.55 13.90
N ASP A 113 3.33 -2.76 14.57
CA ASP A 113 2.06 -3.23 15.13
C ASP A 113 0.97 -3.36 14.05
N TYR A 114 0.90 -2.39 13.14
CA TYR A 114 -0.27 -2.19 12.26
C TYR A 114 0.04 -2.19 10.75
N GLY A 115 1.31 -2.21 10.33
CA GLY A 115 1.67 -2.18 8.91
C GLY A 115 1.13 -0.93 8.20
N MET A 116 1.21 0.23 8.85
CA MET A 116 0.81 1.53 8.30
C MET A 116 1.98 2.51 8.36
N PHE A 117 1.94 3.60 7.60
CA PHE A 117 2.98 4.63 7.66
C PHE A 117 2.83 5.53 8.88
N PHE A 118 3.87 5.53 9.72
CA PHE A 118 4.04 6.48 10.80
C PHE A 118 5.35 7.25 10.59
N ILE A 119 5.25 8.57 10.47
CA ILE A 119 6.32 9.45 10.01
C ILE A 119 6.64 10.42 11.14
N SER A 120 7.92 10.48 11.51
CA SER A 120 8.45 11.48 12.43
C SER A 120 9.28 12.52 11.69
N ASN A 121 9.59 13.63 12.34
CA ASN A 121 10.43 14.67 11.71
C ASN A 121 11.80 14.11 11.31
N GLU A 122 12.31 13.10 12.03
CA GLU A 122 13.59 12.44 11.75
C GLU A 122 13.54 11.46 10.57
N THR A 123 12.38 10.84 10.33
CA THR A 123 12.20 9.83 9.26
C THR A 123 11.58 10.40 7.99
N LEU A 124 11.22 11.69 8.01
CA LEU A 124 10.50 12.37 6.95
C LEU A 124 11.17 12.22 5.58
N GLU A 125 12.49 12.41 5.52
CA GLU A 125 13.24 12.33 4.28
C GLU A 125 13.28 10.91 3.69
N ASP A 126 13.53 9.91 4.53
CA ASP A 126 13.56 8.50 4.12
C ASP A 126 12.20 8.05 3.63
N LYS A 127 11.14 8.43 4.34
CA LYS A 127 9.75 8.09 4.00
C LYS A 127 9.29 8.77 2.71
N ALA A 128 9.80 9.96 2.39
CA ALA A 128 9.49 10.65 1.14
C ALA A 128 9.91 9.85 -0.10
N ASN A 129 11.06 9.17 -0.04
CA ASN A 129 11.56 8.34 -1.14
C ASN A 129 10.61 7.18 -1.50
N ILE A 130 9.77 6.77 -0.54
CA ILE A 130 8.81 5.68 -0.69
C ILE A 130 7.42 6.26 -1.03
N LEU A 131 6.97 7.28 -0.29
CA LEU A 131 5.65 7.87 -0.43
C LEU A 131 5.44 8.67 -1.72
N PHE A 132 6.51 9.16 -2.34
CA PHE A 132 6.44 9.93 -3.58
C PHE A 132 7.17 9.22 -4.72
N ILE A 133 7.31 7.90 -4.60
CA ILE A 133 7.99 7.12 -5.62
C ILE A 133 7.19 7.08 -6.93
N GLN A 134 7.91 7.29 -8.01
CA GLN A 134 7.49 6.95 -9.37
C GLN A 134 8.68 6.31 -10.08
N SER A 135 8.67 4.98 -10.20
CA SER A 135 9.75 4.21 -10.80
C SER A 135 9.22 3.34 -11.92
N THR A 136 9.96 3.25 -13.03
CA THR A 136 9.71 2.28 -14.09
C THR A 136 10.99 1.47 -14.30
N ILE A 137 10.88 0.16 -14.11
CA ILE A 137 12.00 -0.76 -14.18
C ILE A 137 11.89 -1.57 -15.47
N PRO A 138 12.82 -1.40 -16.43
CA PRO A 138 12.88 -2.28 -17.59
C PRO A 138 13.39 -3.66 -17.17
N ILE A 139 12.69 -4.70 -17.62
CA ILE A 139 13.08 -6.10 -17.46
C ILE A 139 13.28 -6.69 -18.85
N GLU A 140 14.51 -7.13 -19.13
CA GLU A 140 14.92 -7.59 -20.45
C GLU A 140 15.23 -9.09 -20.51
N LYS A 141 14.78 -9.76 -21.56
CA LYS A 141 14.93 -11.21 -21.70
C LYS A 141 16.37 -11.70 -21.75
N LYS A 142 17.27 -10.94 -22.38
CA LYS A 142 18.65 -11.37 -22.67
C LYS A 142 19.69 -10.73 -21.73
N GLU A 143 19.43 -9.52 -21.25
CA GLU A 143 20.41 -8.71 -20.51
C GLU A 143 19.85 -8.19 -19.18
N SER A 144 18.74 -8.76 -18.67
CA SER A 144 18.22 -8.33 -17.37
C SER A 144 19.24 -8.55 -16.26
N GLN A 145 19.62 -7.44 -15.62
CA GLN A 145 20.33 -7.43 -14.34
C GLN A 145 19.51 -8.11 -13.22
N TYR A 146 18.20 -8.22 -13.39
CA TYR A 146 17.28 -8.84 -12.45
C TYR A 146 17.04 -10.31 -12.81
N LYS A 147 17.23 -11.19 -11.82
CA LYS A 147 17.04 -12.64 -11.96
C LYS A 147 15.78 -13.16 -11.28
N ASP A 148 15.15 -12.32 -10.47
CA ASP A 148 13.94 -12.56 -9.70
C ASP A 148 13.40 -11.22 -9.17
N TRP A 149 12.43 -11.29 -8.27
CA TRP A 149 11.78 -10.14 -7.63
C TRP A 149 12.61 -9.48 -6.51
N ASN A 150 13.88 -9.86 -6.26
CA ASN A 150 14.68 -9.28 -5.18
C ASN A 150 14.84 -7.76 -5.29
N PHE A 151 14.80 -7.19 -6.50
CA PHE A 151 14.87 -5.74 -6.69
C PHE A 151 13.70 -4.97 -6.06
N LEU A 152 12.62 -5.66 -5.69
CA LEU A 152 11.48 -5.05 -4.99
C LEU A 152 11.76 -4.75 -3.52
N GLU A 153 12.84 -5.28 -2.94
CA GLU A 153 13.17 -5.08 -1.52
C GLU A 153 13.34 -3.60 -1.15
N LYS A 154 13.88 -2.78 -2.08
CA LYS A 154 14.00 -1.32 -1.88
C LYS A 154 12.66 -0.56 -1.91
N TYR A 155 11.57 -1.22 -2.27
CA TYR A 155 10.21 -0.67 -2.30
C TYR A 155 9.29 -1.29 -1.25
N ALA A 156 9.83 -2.18 -0.41
CA ALA A 156 9.11 -2.73 0.71
C ALA A 156 8.69 -1.60 1.65
N GLN A 157 7.43 -1.62 2.07
CA GLN A 157 6.85 -0.60 2.92
C GLN A 157 5.96 -1.24 3.98
N PRO A 158 5.68 -0.53 5.09
CA PRO A 158 4.63 -0.94 6.02
C PRO A 158 3.33 -1.13 5.24
N CYS A 159 2.80 -2.35 5.28
CA CYS A 159 1.50 -2.67 4.72
C CYS A 159 0.87 -3.82 5.52
N ASN A 160 -0.45 -3.88 5.51
CA ASN A 160 -1.22 -4.93 6.16
C ASN A 160 -2.21 -5.61 5.23
N ALA A 161 -2.33 -5.10 4.01
CA ALA A 161 -3.18 -5.67 2.98
C ALA A 161 -2.51 -5.58 1.62
N MET A 162 -2.82 -6.56 0.77
CA MET A 162 -2.38 -6.63 -0.61
C MET A 162 -3.43 -7.28 -1.50
N ILE A 163 -3.65 -6.69 -2.67
CA ILE A 163 -4.40 -7.27 -3.78
C ILE A 163 -3.44 -7.56 -4.92
N ILE A 164 -3.51 -8.76 -5.48
CA ILE A 164 -2.81 -9.13 -6.71
C ILE A 164 -3.85 -9.52 -7.75
N ALA A 165 -3.95 -8.78 -8.84
CA ALA A 165 -4.79 -9.08 -9.98
C ALA A 165 -3.91 -9.53 -11.15
N ASP A 166 -3.85 -10.85 -11.40
CA ASP A 166 -3.09 -11.43 -12.51
C ASP A 166 -3.71 -12.76 -12.96
N ASN A 167 -4.06 -12.83 -14.24
CA ASN A 167 -4.73 -14.00 -14.82
C ASN A 167 -3.85 -15.27 -14.87
N TYR A 168 -2.53 -15.14 -14.71
CA TYR A 168 -1.59 -16.23 -14.95
C TYR A 168 -0.78 -16.64 -13.72
N ILE A 169 -0.79 -15.84 -12.65
CA ILE A 169 0.05 -16.08 -11.46
C ILE A 169 -0.21 -17.42 -10.77
N LEU A 170 -1.42 -17.98 -10.89
CA LEU A 170 -1.80 -19.27 -10.30
C LEU A 170 -1.87 -20.43 -11.32
N LYS A 171 -1.47 -20.19 -12.57
CA LYS A 171 -1.63 -21.16 -13.67
C LYS A 171 -0.91 -22.49 -13.39
N ASN A 172 0.29 -22.44 -12.82
CA ASN A 172 1.04 -23.63 -12.42
C ASN A 172 1.77 -23.41 -11.10
N GLU A 173 2.19 -24.50 -10.47
CA GLU A 173 2.85 -24.44 -9.16
C GLU A 173 4.22 -23.77 -9.17
N ASN A 174 4.93 -23.84 -10.30
CA ASN A 174 6.24 -23.21 -10.43
C ASN A 174 6.11 -21.69 -10.43
N ASP A 175 5.09 -21.15 -11.12
CA ASP A 175 4.81 -19.72 -11.08
C ASP A 175 4.47 -19.25 -9.66
N ILE A 176 3.75 -20.07 -8.88
CA ILE A 176 3.52 -19.80 -7.46
C ILE A 176 4.85 -19.76 -6.69
N ARG A 177 5.63 -20.84 -6.73
CA ARG A 177 6.85 -20.96 -5.90
C ARG A 177 7.94 -19.97 -6.30
N PHE A 178 8.16 -19.78 -7.59
CA PHE A 178 9.32 -19.02 -8.11
C PHE A 178 8.98 -17.59 -8.54
N ASN A 179 7.71 -17.20 -8.55
CA ASN A 179 7.33 -15.80 -8.72
C ASN A 179 6.53 -15.31 -7.52
N LEU A 180 5.32 -15.82 -7.31
CA LEU A 180 4.41 -15.28 -6.29
C LEU A 180 5.04 -15.29 -4.89
N ILE A 181 5.59 -16.42 -4.45
CA ILE A 181 6.15 -16.54 -3.10
C ILE A 181 7.42 -15.68 -2.93
N ILE A 182 8.28 -15.61 -3.95
CA ILE A 182 9.46 -14.74 -3.93
C ILE A 182 9.03 -13.27 -3.85
N LEU A 183 8.07 -12.88 -4.69
CA LEU A 183 7.51 -11.53 -4.69
C LEU A 183 6.92 -11.19 -3.32
N LEU A 184 6.12 -12.09 -2.74
CA LEU A 184 5.51 -11.90 -1.41
C LEU A 184 6.57 -11.82 -0.32
N ASP A 185 7.64 -12.61 -0.36
CA ASP A 185 8.72 -12.52 0.64
C ASP A 185 9.39 -11.13 0.67
N LYS A 186 9.46 -10.44 -0.48
CA LYS A 186 10.05 -9.10 -0.57
C LYS A 186 9.13 -7.98 -0.13
N LEU A 187 7.81 -8.15 -0.30
CA LEU A 187 6.84 -7.09 -0.02
C LEU A 187 6.11 -7.26 1.30
N LEU A 188 5.96 -8.49 1.81
CA LEU A 188 5.30 -8.73 3.09
C LEU A 188 6.11 -8.11 4.25
N PRO A 189 5.45 -7.43 5.20
CA PRO A 189 6.13 -6.85 6.34
C PRO A 189 6.83 -7.93 7.16
N LYS A 190 7.93 -7.59 7.83
CA LYS A 190 8.63 -8.56 8.68
C LYS A 190 7.89 -8.81 10.01
N LYS A 191 7.08 -7.86 10.46
CA LYS A 191 6.30 -7.92 11.71
C LYS A 191 4.94 -7.26 11.53
N LEU A 192 3.95 -7.81 12.22
CA LEU A 192 2.61 -7.25 12.46
C LEU A 192 2.15 -7.76 13.82
N ASN A 193 2.26 -6.95 14.86
CA ASN A 193 2.05 -7.45 16.23
C ASN A 193 0.58 -7.46 16.66
N LYS A 194 -0.26 -6.62 16.05
CA LYS A 194 -1.66 -6.42 16.50
C LYS A 194 -2.71 -6.84 15.50
N ILE A 195 -2.30 -7.11 14.27
CA ILE A 195 -3.23 -7.42 13.18
C ILE A 195 -2.67 -8.53 12.30
N ASP A 196 -3.59 -9.21 11.62
CA ASP A 196 -3.24 -10.15 10.57
C ASP A 196 -3.00 -9.42 9.25
N PHE A 197 -2.22 -10.05 8.37
CA PHE A 197 -2.07 -9.60 6.98
C PHE A 197 -3.21 -10.15 6.11
N VAL A 198 -3.67 -9.36 5.14
CA VAL A 198 -4.75 -9.73 4.22
C VAL A 198 -4.23 -9.80 2.80
N LEU A 199 -4.27 -10.98 2.19
CA LEU A 199 -3.85 -11.19 0.80
C LEU A 199 -5.05 -11.62 -0.04
N THR A 200 -5.41 -10.82 -1.03
CA THR A 200 -6.41 -11.19 -2.03
C THR A 200 -5.76 -11.40 -3.39
N ILE A 201 -5.97 -12.56 -4.01
CA ILE A 201 -5.46 -12.87 -5.35
C ILE A 201 -6.66 -13.03 -6.29
N ILE A 202 -6.74 -12.17 -7.29
CA ILE A 202 -7.72 -12.22 -8.37
C ILE A 202 -7.01 -12.81 -9.58
N THR A 203 -7.51 -13.93 -10.10
CA THR A 203 -6.90 -14.64 -11.22
C THR A 203 -7.94 -15.11 -12.23
N GLY A 204 -7.47 -15.51 -13.41
CA GLY A 204 -8.31 -16.05 -14.46
C GLY A 204 -8.65 -17.49 -14.15
N ASP A 205 -9.92 -17.87 -14.24
CA ASP A 205 -10.34 -19.26 -14.10
C ASP A 205 -10.01 -20.12 -15.34
N GLY A 206 -9.85 -19.49 -16.50
CA GLY A 206 -9.45 -20.11 -17.77
C GLY A 206 -10.42 -21.20 -18.26
N LYS A 207 -10.17 -21.74 -19.46
CA LYS A 207 -10.92 -22.91 -19.98
C LYS A 207 -10.58 -24.22 -19.27
N SER A 208 -9.42 -24.28 -18.61
CA SER A 208 -9.02 -25.39 -17.76
C SER A 208 -9.39 -25.04 -16.33
N VAL A 209 -10.24 -25.84 -15.69
CA VAL A 209 -10.61 -25.68 -14.27
C VAL A 209 -9.33 -25.69 -13.43
N VAL A 210 -8.78 -24.53 -13.12
CA VAL A 210 -7.69 -24.42 -12.15
C VAL A 210 -8.29 -24.84 -10.81
N ASP A 211 -7.75 -25.88 -10.21
CA ASP A 211 -8.15 -26.28 -8.86
C ASP A 211 -7.65 -25.23 -7.85
N LEU A 212 -8.45 -24.18 -7.66
CA LEU A 212 -8.16 -23.07 -6.76
C LEU A 212 -7.97 -23.55 -5.32
N LYS A 213 -8.58 -24.68 -4.92
CA LYS A 213 -8.39 -25.26 -3.59
C LYS A 213 -6.97 -25.79 -3.44
N SER A 214 -6.50 -26.59 -4.40
CA SER A 214 -5.10 -27.05 -4.41
C SER A 214 -4.11 -25.88 -4.48
N ARG A 215 -4.40 -24.83 -5.27
CA ARG A 215 -3.57 -23.61 -5.32
C ARG A 215 -3.54 -22.86 -3.99
N TYR A 216 -4.68 -22.74 -3.32
CA TYR A 216 -4.77 -22.15 -1.98
C TYR A 216 -3.89 -22.89 -0.97
N GLU A 217 -4.03 -24.22 -0.88
CA GLU A 217 -3.24 -25.02 0.06
C GLU A 217 -1.74 -24.93 -0.24
N LEU A 218 -1.37 -24.92 -1.53
CA LEU A 218 0.01 -24.70 -1.93
C LEU A 218 0.53 -23.33 -1.45
N ILE A 219 -0.17 -22.24 -1.76
CA ILE A 219 0.24 -20.89 -1.34
C ILE A 219 0.36 -20.82 0.19
N ARG A 220 -0.62 -21.34 0.91
CA ARG A 220 -0.62 -21.39 2.38
C ARG A 220 0.62 -22.12 2.90
N SER A 221 0.92 -23.30 2.36
CA SER A 221 2.08 -24.10 2.79
C SER A 221 3.42 -23.42 2.48
N GLU A 222 3.54 -22.72 1.35
CA GLU A 222 4.76 -22.00 0.99
C GLU A 222 4.94 -20.72 1.83
N LEU A 223 3.85 -19.99 2.12
CA LEU A 223 3.89 -18.80 2.99
C LEU A 223 4.28 -19.13 4.42
N GLN A 224 3.91 -20.31 4.94
CA GLN A 224 4.37 -20.77 6.26
C GLN A 224 5.90 -20.88 6.35
N LYS A 225 6.58 -21.20 5.22
CA LYS A 225 8.05 -21.30 5.16
C LYS A 225 8.75 -19.94 5.22
N LEU A 226 8.01 -18.83 5.06
CA LEU A 226 8.56 -17.48 5.19
C LEU A 226 8.69 -17.03 6.65
N GLU A 227 8.23 -17.84 7.62
CA GLU A 227 8.41 -17.62 9.06
C GLU A 227 7.95 -16.23 9.54
N ARG A 228 6.84 -15.74 9.00
CA ARG A 228 6.23 -14.48 9.46
C ARG A 228 5.57 -14.68 10.83
N PRO A 229 5.75 -13.77 11.81
CA PRO A 229 5.22 -13.94 13.17
C PRO A 229 3.71 -13.63 13.29
N TYR A 230 3.02 -13.46 12.16
CA TYR A 230 1.61 -13.07 12.08
C TYR A 230 0.88 -13.97 11.09
N LYS A 231 -0.45 -14.04 11.21
CA LYS A 231 -1.29 -14.81 10.29
C LYS A 231 -1.46 -14.06 8.97
N ILE A 232 -1.42 -14.80 7.87
CA ILE A 232 -1.76 -14.29 6.54
C ILE A 232 -3.11 -14.88 6.13
N ASN A 233 -4.13 -14.03 6.07
CA ASN A 233 -5.48 -14.38 5.62
C ASN A 233 -5.52 -14.29 4.08
N ILE A 234 -5.61 -15.44 3.42
CA ILE A 234 -5.57 -15.54 1.95
C ILE A 234 -7.00 -15.68 1.41
N LYS A 235 -7.35 -14.88 0.39
CA LYS A 235 -8.56 -15.03 -0.42
C LYS A 235 -8.15 -15.19 -1.89
N ILE A 236 -8.66 -16.20 -2.57
CA ILE A 236 -8.45 -16.38 -4.02
C ILE A 236 -9.79 -16.25 -4.73
N ILE A 237 -9.80 -15.46 -5.79
CA ILE A 237 -10.98 -15.15 -6.60
C ILE A 237 -10.67 -15.52 -8.05
N GLY A 238 -11.41 -16.49 -8.58
CA GLY A 238 -11.38 -16.84 -10.01
C GLY A 238 -12.37 -15.98 -10.79
N LYS A 239 -11.96 -15.43 -11.93
CA LYS A 239 -12.79 -14.64 -12.83
C LYS A 239 -12.72 -15.20 -14.26
N SER A 240 -13.86 -15.22 -14.94
CA SER A 240 -13.97 -15.65 -16.34
C SER A 240 -13.51 -14.61 -17.35
N GLU A 241 -13.62 -13.32 -17.00
CA GLU A 241 -13.15 -12.23 -17.85
C GLU A 241 -11.67 -11.95 -17.59
N TYR A 242 -10.89 -11.84 -18.67
CA TYR A 242 -9.48 -11.47 -18.59
C TYR A 242 -9.31 -9.99 -18.25
N ASN A 243 -8.69 -9.69 -17.12
CA ASN A 243 -8.13 -8.36 -16.89
C ASN A 243 -6.81 -8.22 -17.66
N HIS A 244 -6.74 -7.32 -18.64
CA HIS A 244 -5.50 -7.13 -19.40
C HIS A 244 -4.39 -6.50 -18.55
N ASP A 245 -4.74 -5.67 -17.59
CA ASP A 245 -3.78 -5.06 -16.67
C ASP A 245 -3.51 -5.98 -15.49
N ARG A 246 -2.23 -6.08 -15.11
CA ARG A 246 -1.78 -6.89 -13.99
C ARG A 246 -1.26 -5.96 -12.93
N ASN A 247 -2.00 -5.91 -11.83
CA ASN A 247 -1.82 -4.93 -10.78
C ASN A 247 -1.54 -5.65 -9.47
N LEU A 248 -0.60 -5.13 -8.71
CA LEU A 248 -0.41 -5.44 -7.31
C LEU A 248 -0.55 -4.15 -6.54
N ILE A 249 -1.44 -4.15 -5.56
CA ILE A 249 -1.78 -2.98 -4.76
C ILE A 249 -1.62 -3.34 -3.30
N THR A 250 -0.91 -2.52 -2.54
CA THR A 250 -0.90 -2.55 -1.07
C THR A 250 -1.54 -1.28 -0.53
N ASN A 251 -1.46 -1.04 0.78
CA ASN A 251 -1.94 0.22 1.40
C ASN A 251 -1.45 1.49 0.69
N TYR A 252 -0.21 1.52 0.19
CA TYR A 252 0.40 2.75 -0.33
C TYR A 252 1.17 2.58 -1.64
N LEU A 253 1.26 1.36 -2.19
CA LEU A 253 2.07 1.05 -3.37
C LEU A 253 1.21 0.36 -4.41
N HIS A 254 1.32 0.84 -5.64
CA HIS A 254 0.84 0.16 -6.83
C HIS A 254 2.03 -0.29 -7.68
N ILE A 255 2.04 -1.58 -8.01
CA ILE A 255 2.97 -2.18 -8.96
C ILE A 255 2.17 -2.69 -10.14
N ASN A 256 2.51 -2.22 -11.34
CA ASN A 256 1.91 -2.67 -12.59
C ASN A 256 2.97 -3.37 -13.47
N SER A 257 2.56 -4.42 -14.17
CA SER A 257 3.40 -5.03 -15.21
C SER A 257 2.58 -5.44 -16.44
N GLY A 258 3.04 -5.03 -17.62
CA GLY A 258 2.40 -5.39 -18.89
C GLY A 258 2.43 -6.90 -19.20
N PHE A 259 3.38 -7.65 -18.63
CA PHE A 259 3.46 -9.11 -18.80
C PHE A 259 2.99 -9.89 -17.56
N GLY A 260 2.61 -9.20 -16.48
CA GLY A 260 2.21 -9.80 -15.21
C GLY A 260 3.39 -10.20 -14.34
N PHE A 261 3.10 -10.95 -13.29
CA PHE A 261 4.04 -11.30 -12.24
C PHE A 261 4.71 -12.67 -12.46
N THR A 262 4.41 -13.37 -13.56
CA THR A 262 5.07 -14.62 -13.96
C THR A 262 6.26 -14.37 -14.89
N LEU A 263 7.21 -13.51 -14.49
CA LEU A 263 8.30 -13.07 -15.37
C LEU A 263 9.50 -14.02 -15.37
N PHE A 264 9.76 -14.69 -14.25
CA PHE A 264 10.96 -15.47 -14.04
C PHE A 264 10.63 -16.96 -14.12
N ARG A 265 11.34 -17.70 -14.97
CA ARG A 265 11.31 -19.16 -14.97
C ARG A 265 12.66 -19.74 -14.60
N LYS A 266 12.62 -20.74 -13.72
CA LYS A 266 13.76 -21.62 -13.51
C LYS A 266 13.78 -22.64 -14.66
N LYS A 267 14.85 -22.65 -15.46
CA LYS A 267 14.97 -23.58 -16.61
C LYS A 267 15.22 -25.03 -16.21
N ASP A 268 15.73 -25.28 -15.01
CA ASP A 268 16.03 -26.61 -14.47
C ASP A 268 15.83 -26.65 -12.95
N PHE A 269 15.46 -27.81 -12.41
CA PHE A 269 15.37 -27.99 -10.95
C PHE A 269 16.74 -28.10 -10.25
N SER A 270 17.84 -28.09 -11.01
CA SER A 270 19.19 -28.12 -10.45
C SER A 270 19.51 -26.86 -9.63
N LYS A 271 20.40 -26.99 -8.63
CA LYS A 271 20.86 -25.85 -7.80
C LYS A 271 21.57 -24.76 -8.62
N ASN A 272 21.99 -25.05 -9.85
CA ASN A 272 22.76 -24.16 -10.72
C ASN A 272 21.96 -23.60 -11.91
N ALA A 273 20.65 -23.84 -11.98
CA ALA A 273 19.84 -23.36 -13.09
C ALA A 273 19.77 -21.83 -13.11
N LYS A 274 20.11 -21.23 -14.25
CA LYS A 274 19.92 -19.79 -14.46
C LYS A 274 18.43 -19.50 -14.60
N ASN A 275 17.91 -18.58 -13.80
CA ASN A 275 16.59 -18.02 -14.02
C ASN A 275 16.60 -17.29 -15.37
N THR A 276 15.57 -17.53 -16.18
CA THR A 276 15.38 -16.81 -17.43
C THR A 276 14.13 -15.96 -17.34
N VAL A 277 14.29 -14.71 -17.77
CA VAL A 277 13.20 -13.77 -18.00
C VAL A 277 12.41 -14.22 -19.22
N LEU A 278 11.09 -14.19 -19.14
CA LEU A 278 10.22 -14.71 -20.20
C LEU A 278 10.00 -13.72 -21.34
N ALA A 279 9.95 -12.42 -21.03
CA ALA A 279 9.63 -11.36 -21.96
C ALA A 279 10.35 -10.05 -21.60
N ASN A 280 10.52 -9.18 -22.60
CA ASN A 280 10.84 -7.78 -22.36
C ASN A 280 9.57 -7.09 -21.84
N THR A 281 9.66 -6.43 -20.70
CA THR A 281 8.54 -5.70 -20.11
C THR A 281 9.04 -4.56 -19.23
N THR A 282 8.11 -3.75 -18.74
CA THR A 282 8.37 -2.77 -17.69
C THR A 282 7.57 -3.16 -16.46
N VAL A 283 8.15 -2.88 -15.29
CA VAL A 283 7.46 -2.90 -14.01
C VAL A 283 7.39 -1.48 -13.50
N SER A 284 6.20 -0.91 -13.48
CA SER A 284 5.95 0.41 -12.92
C SER A 284 5.61 0.28 -11.45
N ILE A 285 6.18 1.16 -10.63
CA ILE A 285 6.10 1.14 -9.17
C ILE A 285 5.81 2.56 -8.73
N ASN A 286 4.60 2.78 -8.27
CA ASN A 286 4.07 4.10 -7.97
C ASN A 286 3.46 4.12 -6.56
N SER A 287 3.63 5.24 -5.86
CA SER A 287 2.86 5.49 -4.65
C SER A 287 1.39 5.76 -4.98
N ILE A 288 0.49 5.23 -4.16
CA ILE A 288 -0.95 5.54 -4.21
C ILE A 288 -1.21 6.91 -3.56
N VAL A 289 -0.34 7.32 -2.63
CA VAL A 289 -0.48 8.57 -1.88
C VAL A 289 -0.31 9.75 -2.82
N GLY A 290 -1.37 10.56 -2.95
CA GLY A 290 -1.35 11.79 -3.75
C GLY A 290 -1.42 11.60 -5.27
N ASN A 291 -1.53 10.36 -5.77
CA ASN A 291 -1.66 10.08 -7.20
C ASN A 291 -3.11 9.76 -7.59
N ASN A 292 -3.74 10.64 -8.38
CA ASN A 292 -5.14 10.48 -8.76
C ASN A 292 -5.37 9.32 -9.74
N GLU A 293 -4.42 9.05 -10.65
CA GLU A 293 -4.53 7.93 -11.59
C GLU A 293 -4.57 6.60 -10.83
N GLU A 294 -3.75 6.46 -9.78
CA GLU A 294 -3.73 5.24 -8.98
C GLU A 294 -5.00 5.04 -8.15
N LYS A 295 -5.63 6.13 -7.72
CA LYS A 295 -6.95 6.07 -7.09
C LYS A 295 -8.02 5.54 -8.06
N GLU A 296 -7.94 5.89 -9.34
CA GLU A 296 -8.87 5.38 -10.35
C GLU A 296 -8.69 3.87 -10.58
N VAL A 297 -7.45 3.37 -10.57
CA VAL A 297 -7.16 1.93 -10.65
C VAL A 297 -7.74 1.19 -9.45
N VAL A 298 -7.53 1.72 -8.23
CA VAL A 298 -8.09 1.15 -6.99
C VAL A 298 -9.62 1.12 -7.05
N GLU A 299 -10.27 2.22 -7.44
CA GLU A 299 -11.73 2.30 -7.58
C GLU A 299 -12.27 1.37 -8.69
N SER A 300 -11.52 1.16 -9.77
CA SER A 300 -11.87 0.19 -10.81
C SER A 300 -11.83 -1.24 -10.27
N LEU A 301 -10.75 -1.63 -9.58
CA LEU A 301 -10.60 -2.96 -8.98
C LEU A 301 -11.64 -3.21 -7.89
N LYS A 302 -12.00 -2.19 -7.13
CA LYS A 302 -13.08 -2.21 -6.15
C LYS A 302 -14.43 -2.50 -6.78
N LYS A 303 -14.81 -1.77 -7.84
CA LYS A 303 -16.04 -2.05 -8.61
C LYS A 303 -16.06 -3.47 -9.16
N GLN A 304 -14.92 -3.95 -9.65
CA GLN A 304 -14.80 -5.32 -10.13
C GLN A 304 -14.99 -6.32 -9.00
N TYR A 305 -14.38 -6.09 -7.84
CA TYR A 305 -14.57 -6.95 -6.67
C TYR A 305 -16.03 -6.97 -6.20
N GLU A 306 -16.69 -5.82 -6.14
CA GLU A 306 -18.11 -5.73 -5.75
C GLU A 306 -19.01 -6.51 -6.71
N LYS A 307 -18.79 -6.37 -8.03
CA LYS A 307 -19.47 -7.16 -9.06
C LYS A 307 -19.21 -8.65 -8.88
N ILE A 308 -17.97 -9.05 -8.62
CA ILE A 308 -17.65 -10.46 -8.38
C ILE A 308 -18.36 -10.95 -7.11
N ASN A 309 -18.33 -10.20 -6.00
CA ASN A 309 -18.99 -10.61 -4.76
C ASN A 309 -20.51 -10.76 -4.91
N SER A 310 -21.16 -9.97 -5.77
CA SER A 310 -22.60 -10.11 -6.05
C SER A 310 -22.91 -11.28 -6.99
N GLU A 311 -21.98 -11.66 -7.88
CA GLU A 311 -22.19 -12.66 -8.93
C GLU A 311 -21.59 -14.05 -8.61
N SER A 312 -20.62 -14.16 -7.69
CA SER A 312 -19.77 -15.36 -7.57
C SER A 312 -20.23 -16.38 -6.52
N ARG A 313 -20.02 -17.66 -6.87
CA ARG A 313 -19.90 -18.77 -5.91
C ARG A 313 -18.56 -18.61 -5.19
N ASN A 314 -18.56 -17.90 -4.06
CA ASN A 314 -17.38 -17.82 -3.19
C ASN A 314 -16.93 -19.24 -2.82
N ILE A 315 -15.82 -19.72 -3.39
CA ILE A 315 -15.11 -20.91 -2.90
C ILE A 315 -14.28 -20.44 -1.69
N GLY A 316 -14.99 -20.03 -0.65
CA GLY A 316 -14.44 -19.75 0.66
C GLY A 316 -14.39 -21.03 1.47
N TYR A 317 -13.27 -21.74 1.40
CA TYR A 317 -12.77 -22.39 2.61
C TYR A 317 -12.05 -21.25 3.36
N GLU A 318 -12.74 -20.37 4.09
CA GLU A 318 -13.44 -20.63 5.33
C GLU A 318 -14.80 -19.89 5.38
N LYS A 319 -15.90 -20.64 5.52
CA LYS A 319 -17.04 -20.16 6.31
C LYS A 319 -16.69 -20.36 7.79
N ILE A 320 -15.65 -19.70 8.27
CA ILE A 320 -15.59 -19.40 9.69
C ILE A 320 -16.28 -18.06 9.88
N VAL A 321 -17.56 -18.14 10.21
CA VAL A 321 -18.23 -17.07 10.94
C VAL A 321 -17.60 -17.08 12.32
N TYR A 322 -16.53 -16.31 12.50
CA TYR A 322 -16.26 -15.74 13.82
C TYR A 322 -17.09 -14.45 13.92
N PRO A 323 -17.76 -14.19 15.06
CA PRO A 323 -18.28 -12.87 15.32
C PRO A 323 -17.09 -11.90 15.26
N GLU A 324 -17.20 -10.84 14.44
CA GLU A 324 -16.24 -9.72 14.31
C GLU A 324 -15.03 -9.83 13.36
N GLN A 325 -15.20 -10.26 12.10
CA GLN A 325 -14.16 -10.01 11.06
C GLN A 325 -14.66 -9.17 9.88
N LYS A 326 -14.54 -7.84 10.02
CA LYS A 326 -14.82 -6.80 9.01
C LYS A 326 -13.76 -6.67 7.90
N ILE A 327 -12.74 -7.54 7.81
CA ILE A 327 -11.45 -7.20 7.21
C ILE A 327 -11.37 -7.21 5.67
N VAL A 328 -11.99 -8.18 4.99
CA VAL A 328 -11.94 -8.22 3.51
C VAL A 328 -12.80 -7.09 2.92
N ASN A 329 -13.76 -6.63 3.70
CA ASN A 329 -14.46 -5.39 3.46
C ASN A 329 -13.57 -4.16 3.73
N ARG A 330 -12.41 -4.20 4.43
CA ARG A 330 -11.63 -3.00 4.82
C ARG A 330 -10.91 -2.26 3.70
N LEU A 331 -10.40 -2.94 2.66
CA LEU A 331 -9.74 -2.25 1.53
C LEU A 331 -10.76 -1.54 0.60
N ILE A 332 -12.02 -1.96 0.69
CA ILE A 332 -13.11 -1.58 -0.22
C ILE A 332 -14.10 -0.66 0.52
N GLU A 333 -14.47 -0.97 1.76
CA GLU A 333 -15.36 -0.18 2.63
C GLU A 333 -14.72 1.09 3.20
N SER A 334 -13.41 1.13 3.47
CA SER A 334 -12.73 2.38 3.89
C SER A 334 -12.87 3.49 2.85
N THR A 335 -12.97 3.09 1.58
CA THR A 335 -13.17 3.95 0.42
C THR A 335 -14.66 4.17 0.10
N LEU A 336 -15.60 3.39 0.65
CA LEU A 336 -17.05 3.53 0.42
C LEU A 336 -17.76 4.46 1.41
N LYS A 337 -17.25 4.64 2.63
CA LYS A 337 -17.92 5.42 3.69
C LYS A 337 -17.70 6.95 3.63
N SER A 338 -17.16 7.49 2.53
CA SER A 338 -16.95 8.94 2.33
C SER A 338 -18.00 9.58 1.39
N ARG A 339 -19.27 9.21 1.55
CA ARG A 339 -20.40 9.88 0.89
C ARG A 339 -21.31 10.50 1.93
#